data_AF-A0A438JE06-F1
#
_entry.id   AF-A0A438JE06-F1
#
_cell.length_a   1.000
_cell.length_b   1.000
_cell.length_c   1.000
_cell.angle_alpha   90.00
_cell.angle_beta   90.00
_cell.angle_gamma   90.00
#
_symmetry.space_group_name_H-M   'P 1'
#
loop_
_entity.id
_entity.type
_entity.pdbx_description
1 polymer ?
#
loop_
_entity_poly.entity_id
_entity_poly.type
_entity_poly.pdbx_seq_one_letter_code
_entity_poly.pdbx_strand_id
1 'polypeptide(L)'
;MQLLCLMPTCRSMNYALPVKGMVGERGKTPVHEKQKQVKFLKGLAPPLMAAVVALSPICNTPVSLAQTTDIQRGAALFGRACIGCHDAGGNIIQPGATLFLKDLQRNGVDTEEEIYRVTYYGKGRMPGFGENCTPRGQCTFGARLQEEEIKLLAEFVKLQADQGWPNLEISGD
;
A
#
# COMPACT_ATOMS: atom_id res chain seq x y z
N MET A 1 -49.45 3.13 13.41
CA MET A 1 -49.45 2.75 11.97
C MET A 1 -48.22 1.89 11.72
N GLN A 2 -48.41 0.57 11.74
CA GLN A 2 -47.42 -0.40 11.26
C GLN A 2 -47.34 -0.30 9.75
N LEU A 3 -46.16 -0.03 9.19
CA LEU A 3 -45.87 -0.36 7.80
C LEU A 3 -44.88 -1.52 7.77
N LEU A 4 -45.33 -2.56 7.07
CA LEU A 4 -44.71 -3.87 6.90
C LEU A 4 -43.53 -3.80 5.93
N CYS A 5 -42.54 -4.65 6.20
CA CYS A 5 -41.36 -4.94 5.40
C CYS A 5 -41.71 -5.51 4.01
N LEU A 6 -40.89 -5.18 2.99
CA LEU A 6 -40.69 -6.01 1.80
C LEU A 6 -39.21 -5.94 1.36
N MET A 7 -38.53 -7.09 1.44
CA MET A 7 -37.19 -7.34 0.90
C MET A 7 -37.30 -7.79 -0.57
N PRO A 8 -36.31 -7.53 -1.44
CA PRO A 8 -36.13 -8.29 -2.67
C PRO A 8 -34.89 -9.20 -2.59
N THR A 9 -35.12 -10.51 -2.79
CA THR A 9 -34.08 -11.53 -3.00
C THR A 9 -33.89 -11.87 -4.47
N CYS A 10 -32.62 -12.13 -4.83
CA CYS A 10 -32.09 -12.95 -5.93
C CYS A 10 -32.31 -12.54 -7.41
N ARG A 11 -31.18 -12.35 -8.13
CA ARG A 11 -30.69 -13.37 -9.08
C ARG A 11 -29.25 -13.11 -9.54
N SER A 12 -28.41 -14.14 -9.40
CA SER A 12 -27.11 -14.26 -10.05
C SER A 12 -27.30 -14.58 -11.54
N MET A 13 -26.52 -13.95 -12.42
CA MET A 13 -26.42 -14.28 -13.84
C MET A 13 -24.97 -14.64 -14.19
N ASN A 14 -24.70 -15.94 -14.21
CA ASN A 14 -23.59 -16.54 -14.92
C ASN A 14 -23.99 -16.69 -16.39
N TYR A 15 -23.11 -16.28 -17.31
CA TYR A 15 -23.18 -16.68 -18.71
C TYR A 15 -21.97 -17.56 -19.02
N ALA A 16 -22.21 -18.86 -19.18
CA ALA A 16 -21.34 -19.78 -19.90
C ALA A 16 -22.14 -20.33 -21.08
N LEU A 17 -21.59 -20.21 -22.28
CA LEU A 17 -22.16 -20.76 -23.52
C LEU A 17 -21.18 -21.78 -24.14
N PRO A 18 -21.68 -22.68 -25.01
CA PRO A 18 -21.41 -24.12 -24.90
C PRO A 18 -20.54 -24.70 -26.02
N VAL A 19 -20.04 -25.89 -25.75
CA VAL A 19 -19.32 -26.81 -26.65
C VAL A 19 -20.29 -27.61 -27.52
N LYS A 20 -19.97 -27.77 -28.81
CA LYS A 20 -20.46 -28.80 -29.75
C LYS A 20 -19.40 -28.91 -30.86
N GLY A 21 -18.75 -30.00 -31.22
CA GLY A 21 -18.98 -31.44 -31.08
C GLY A 21 -19.16 -32.02 -32.49
N MET A 22 -18.16 -32.76 -33.03
CA MET A 22 -18.38 -33.80 -34.05
C MET A 22 -17.14 -34.67 -34.30
N VAL A 23 -17.45 -35.93 -34.62
CA VAL A 23 -16.66 -37.17 -34.59
C VAL A 23 -16.10 -37.52 -35.97
N GLY A 24 -14.97 -38.26 -36.00
CA GLY A 24 -14.44 -38.97 -37.18
C GLY A 24 -13.58 -40.18 -36.79
N GLU A 25 -13.75 -41.29 -37.49
CA GLU A 25 -13.48 -42.70 -37.16
C GLU A 25 -12.03 -43.20 -36.95
N ARG A 26 -11.90 -44.09 -35.95
CA ARG A 26 -11.44 -45.51 -35.98
C ARG A 26 -10.33 -45.93 -36.98
N GLY A 27 -9.20 -46.36 -36.41
CA GLY A 27 -8.19 -47.22 -37.05
C GLY A 27 -7.44 -48.06 -36.00
N LYS A 28 -7.09 -49.30 -36.33
CA LYS A 28 -6.84 -50.45 -35.44
C LYS A 28 -5.44 -50.49 -34.77
N THR A 29 -5.35 -51.14 -33.61
CA THR A 29 -4.15 -51.76 -33.00
C THR A 29 -3.69 -52.96 -33.85
N PRO A 30 -2.41 -53.47 -33.82
CA PRO A 30 -1.70 -53.92 -32.60
C PRO A 30 -0.14 -53.74 -32.54
N VAL A 31 0.37 -53.79 -31.29
CA VAL A 31 1.58 -54.49 -30.78
C VAL A 31 2.88 -54.47 -31.62
N HIS A 32 4.00 -53.93 -31.07
CA HIS A 32 5.18 -54.68 -30.57
C HIS A 32 6.32 -53.72 -30.13
N GLU A 33 6.76 -53.90 -28.88
CA GLU A 33 8.14 -53.89 -28.36
C GLU A 33 9.29 -53.32 -29.23
N LYS A 34 10.03 -52.34 -28.70
CA LYS A 34 11.45 -52.52 -28.32
C LYS A 34 12.07 -51.22 -27.78
N GLN A 35 12.41 -51.30 -26.51
CA GLN A 35 13.33 -50.46 -25.77
C GLN A 35 14.70 -50.43 -26.46
N LYS A 36 15.20 -49.25 -26.82
CA LYS A 36 16.59 -49.08 -27.28
C LYS A 36 17.35 -48.19 -26.31
N GLN A 37 18.14 -48.89 -25.51
CA GLN A 37 19.12 -48.39 -24.57
C GLN A 37 20.20 -47.56 -25.29
N VAL A 38 20.40 -46.30 -24.89
CA VAL A 38 21.60 -45.55 -25.26
C VAL A 38 22.50 -45.50 -24.03
N LYS A 39 23.73 -45.96 -24.25
CA LYS A 39 24.66 -46.45 -23.24
C LYS A 39 25.22 -45.30 -22.40
N PHE A 40 25.04 -45.46 -21.10
CA PHE A 40 25.74 -44.76 -20.03
C PHE A 40 27.24 -45.05 -20.15
N LEU A 41 28.05 -44.03 -20.49
CA LEU A 41 29.49 -44.09 -20.33
C LEU A 41 29.84 -43.62 -18.92
N LYS A 42 30.30 -44.58 -18.12
CA LYS A 42 30.86 -44.40 -16.79
C LYS A 42 32.29 -43.84 -16.93
N GLY A 43 32.54 -42.70 -16.31
CA GLY A 43 33.87 -42.23 -15.91
C GLY A 43 33.88 -42.10 -14.39
N LEU A 44 34.87 -42.70 -13.73
CA LEU A 44 34.93 -42.94 -12.29
C LEU A 44 35.92 -41.96 -11.62
N ALA A 45 35.45 -41.09 -10.73
CA ALA A 45 36.16 -40.68 -9.50
C ALA A 45 35.21 -39.84 -8.57
N PRO A 46 35.17 -40.08 -7.24
CA PRO A 46 34.19 -39.51 -6.28
C PRO A 46 34.83 -38.49 -5.31
N PRO A 47 34.15 -38.03 -4.23
CA PRO A 47 32.96 -37.18 -4.16
C PRO A 47 33.25 -35.89 -3.34
N LEU A 48 32.19 -35.15 -2.96
CA LEU A 48 32.16 -34.24 -1.79
C LEU A 48 32.55 -32.77 -2.07
N MET A 49 31.66 -32.05 -2.77
CA MET A 49 31.42 -30.63 -2.45
C MET A 49 30.15 -30.55 -1.62
N ALA A 50 30.34 -30.70 -0.31
CA ALA A 50 29.35 -30.35 0.68
C ALA A 50 29.05 -28.84 0.58
N ALA A 51 27.76 -28.52 0.52
CA ALA A 51 27.14 -27.32 1.06
C ALA A 51 27.94 -26.00 0.92
N VAL A 52 27.83 -25.34 -0.23
CA VAL A 52 27.90 -23.87 -0.22
C VAL A 52 26.49 -23.40 0.04
N VAL A 53 26.18 -23.22 1.32
CA VAL A 53 24.99 -22.50 1.80
C VAL A 53 24.89 -21.21 1.01
N ALA A 54 23.74 -21.03 0.36
CA ALA A 54 23.36 -19.81 -0.32
C ALA A 54 23.52 -18.63 0.65
N LEU A 55 24.63 -17.90 0.55
CA LEU A 55 24.83 -16.60 1.18
C LEU A 55 23.99 -15.58 0.42
N SER A 56 22.68 -15.69 0.52
CA SER A 56 21.79 -14.58 0.24
C SER A 56 21.97 -13.57 1.37
N PRO A 57 22.41 -12.33 1.12
CA PRO A 57 22.38 -11.32 2.15
C PRO A 57 20.91 -10.96 2.35
N ILE A 58 20.27 -11.57 3.35
CA ILE A 58 18.99 -11.10 3.86
C ILE A 58 19.31 -9.82 4.64
N CYS A 59 19.45 -8.71 3.91
CA CYS A 59 19.60 -7.37 4.45
C CYS A 59 18.26 -6.92 5.04
N ASN A 60 17.85 -7.52 6.15
CA ASN A 60 16.82 -6.94 7.01
C ASN A 60 17.54 -5.85 7.81
N THR A 61 17.57 -4.62 7.30
CA THR A 61 18.04 -3.48 8.08
C THR A 61 17.12 -3.34 9.29
N PRO A 62 17.62 -3.46 10.54
CA PRO A 62 16.77 -3.25 11.71
C PRO A 62 16.30 -1.80 11.69
N VAL A 63 14.99 -1.59 11.56
CA VAL A 63 14.37 -0.28 11.82
C VAL A 63 14.77 0.12 13.23
N SER A 64 15.42 1.27 13.37
CA SER A 64 15.88 1.74 14.68
C SER A 64 14.69 1.98 15.61
N LEU A 65 14.85 1.72 16.90
CA LEU A 65 13.83 2.00 17.91
C LEU A 65 13.34 3.46 17.83
N ALA A 66 14.26 4.40 17.54
CA ALA A 66 13.97 5.82 17.38
C ALA A 66 13.02 6.10 16.19
N GLN A 67 13.21 5.44 15.05
CA GLN A 67 12.32 5.59 13.88
C GLN A 67 10.91 5.08 14.19
N THR A 68 10.81 3.98 14.94
CA THR A 68 9.49 3.46 15.36
C THR A 68 8.79 4.44 16.29
N THR A 69 9.51 5.06 17.24
CA THR A 69 8.91 6.04 18.15
C THR A 69 8.45 7.30 17.43
N ASP A 70 9.19 7.76 16.43
CA ASP A 70 8.82 8.96 15.66
C ASP A 70 7.61 8.70 14.76
N ILE A 71 7.48 7.51 14.16
CA ILE A 71 6.27 7.10 13.43
C ILE A 71 5.04 7.10 14.35
N GLN A 72 5.16 6.56 15.56
CA GLN A 72 4.04 6.54 16.52
C GLN A 72 3.65 7.95 16.98
N ARG A 73 4.64 8.81 17.24
CA ARG A 73 4.40 10.23 17.54
C ARG A 73 3.74 10.94 16.34
N GLY A 74 4.18 10.62 15.12
CA GLY A 74 3.63 11.14 13.87
C GLY A 74 2.17 10.76 13.69
N ALA A 75 1.85 9.49 13.89
CA ALA A 75 0.49 8.98 13.86
C ALA A 75 -0.41 9.67 14.91
N ALA A 76 0.06 9.79 16.16
CA ALA A 76 -0.70 10.45 17.22
C ALA A 76 -0.94 11.95 16.93
N LEU A 77 0.08 12.65 16.44
CA LEU A 77 -0.01 14.05 16.05
C LEU A 77 -0.94 14.23 14.84
N PHE A 78 -0.83 13.38 13.82
CA PHE A 78 -1.74 13.36 12.68
C PHE A 78 -3.19 13.13 13.13
N GLY A 79 -3.40 12.18 14.05
CA GLY A 79 -4.67 11.87 14.71
C GLY A 79 -5.36 13.08 15.34
N ARG A 80 -4.60 13.95 16.02
CA ARG A 80 -5.20 15.13 16.69
C ARG A 80 -5.38 16.35 15.78
N ALA A 81 -4.58 16.48 14.72
CA ALA A 81 -4.50 17.72 13.94
C ALA A 81 -5.06 17.61 12.52
N CYS A 82 -5.02 16.42 11.91
CA CYS A 82 -5.16 16.28 10.45
C CYS A 82 -6.37 15.44 10.04
N ILE A 83 -6.77 14.44 10.85
CA ILE A 83 -7.83 13.48 10.46
C ILE A 83 -9.18 14.12 10.19
N GLY A 84 -9.44 15.29 10.79
CA GLY A 84 -10.69 16.02 10.55
C GLY A 84 -10.91 16.36 9.07
N CYS A 85 -9.84 16.46 8.28
CA CYS A 85 -9.89 16.66 6.83
C CYS A 85 -9.30 15.51 6.02
N HIS A 86 -8.30 14.82 6.58
CA HIS A 86 -7.43 13.86 5.88
C HIS A 86 -7.50 12.45 6.46
N ASP A 87 -8.67 12.04 6.94
CA ASP A 87 -8.89 10.68 7.42
C ASP A 87 -8.47 9.63 6.38
N ALA A 88 -7.76 8.59 6.83
CA ALA A 88 -7.17 7.53 6.01
C ALA A 88 -6.42 8.04 4.75
N GLY A 89 -5.81 9.22 4.81
CA GLY A 89 -5.09 9.84 3.68
C GLY A 89 -5.99 10.53 2.65
N GLY A 90 -7.30 10.60 2.88
CA GLY A 90 -8.26 11.26 2.01
C GLY A 90 -8.17 12.79 2.03
N ASN A 91 -9.18 13.43 1.44
CA ASN A 91 -9.44 14.86 1.60
C ASN A 91 -10.94 15.13 1.43
N ILE A 92 -11.64 15.40 2.52
CA ILE A 92 -13.09 15.62 2.49
C ILE A 92 -13.49 16.99 1.90
N ILE A 93 -12.54 17.92 1.80
CA ILE A 93 -12.77 19.32 1.41
C ILE A 93 -12.49 19.55 -0.07
N GLN A 94 -11.50 18.86 -0.63
CA GLN A 94 -11.05 19.06 -2.01
C GLN A 94 -10.71 17.72 -2.69
N PRO A 95 -11.59 17.22 -3.57
CA PRO A 95 -11.30 16.07 -4.42
C PRO A 95 -10.03 16.31 -5.24
N GLY A 96 -9.20 15.27 -5.35
CA GLY A 96 -7.94 15.33 -6.09
C GLY A 96 -6.80 16.07 -5.37
N ALA A 97 -6.97 16.40 -4.10
CA ALA A 97 -5.90 16.89 -3.21
C ALA A 97 -5.78 15.98 -1.97
N THR A 98 -5.88 14.67 -2.17
CA THR A 98 -5.66 13.67 -1.12
C THR A 98 -4.17 13.57 -0.77
N LEU A 99 -3.86 12.86 0.33
CA LEU A 99 -2.50 12.55 0.75
C LEU A 99 -1.99 11.24 0.12
N PHE A 100 -2.68 10.67 -0.86
CA PHE A 100 -2.18 9.54 -1.64
C PHE A 100 -1.09 10.01 -2.62
N LEU A 101 -0.07 9.18 -2.83
CA LEU A 101 1.10 9.50 -3.64
C LEU A 101 0.76 10.09 -5.02
N LYS A 102 -0.24 9.51 -5.72
CA LYS A 102 -0.69 9.99 -7.03
C LYS A 102 -1.17 11.44 -7.01
N ASP A 103 -1.89 11.83 -5.97
CA ASP A 103 -2.40 13.19 -5.83
C ASP A 103 -1.30 14.16 -5.38
N LEU A 104 -0.41 13.73 -4.47
CA LEU A 104 0.76 14.52 -4.07
C LEU A 104 1.65 14.83 -5.28
N GLN A 105 1.97 13.83 -6.10
CA GLN A 105 2.77 13.98 -7.32
C GLN A 105 2.10 14.92 -8.33
N ARG A 106 0.80 14.72 -8.57
CA ARG A 106 0.03 15.58 -9.50
C ARG A 106 0.03 17.04 -9.05
N ASN A 107 0.05 17.29 -7.73
CA ASN A 107 0.01 18.63 -7.16
C ASN A 107 1.40 19.20 -6.84
N GLY A 108 2.48 18.48 -7.17
CA GLY A 108 3.87 18.88 -6.93
C GLY A 108 4.23 19.00 -5.45
N VAL A 109 3.66 18.13 -4.60
CA VAL A 109 3.84 18.15 -3.14
C VAL A 109 4.17 16.75 -2.60
N ASP A 110 4.91 15.94 -3.36
CA ASP A 110 5.29 14.57 -3.01
C ASP A 110 6.64 14.45 -2.30
N THR A 111 7.31 15.55 -1.96
CA THR A 111 8.51 15.54 -1.13
C THR A 111 8.19 15.95 0.32
N GLU A 112 9.02 15.53 1.27
CA GLU A 112 8.83 15.89 2.68
C GLU A 112 8.91 17.40 2.89
N GLU A 113 9.80 18.09 2.18
CA GLU A 113 9.96 19.55 2.25
C GLU A 113 8.72 20.28 1.74
N GLU A 114 8.09 19.75 0.69
CA GLU A 114 6.86 20.30 0.13
C GLU A 114 5.68 20.09 1.07
N ILE A 115 5.55 18.88 1.63
CA ILE A 115 4.51 18.56 2.63
C ILE A 115 4.70 19.43 3.87
N TYR A 116 5.94 19.60 4.34
CA TYR A 116 6.28 20.52 5.42
C TYR A 116 5.82 21.93 5.09
N ARG A 117 6.17 22.45 3.90
CA ARG A 117 5.81 23.82 3.49
C ARG A 117 4.31 24.04 3.45
N VAL A 118 3.55 23.10 2.87
CA VAL A 118 2.08 23.18 2.83
C VAL A 118 1.48 23.09 4.22
N THR A 119 1.99 22.22 5.08
CA THR A 119 1.52 22.11 6.47
C THR A 119 1.85 23.37 7.28
N TYR A 120 3.02 23.97 7.04
CA TYR A 120 3.46 25.17 7.74
C TYR A 120 2.64 26.39 7.33
N TYR A 121 2.54 26.69 6.04
CA TYR A 121 1.95 27.94 5.53
C TYR A 121 0.50 27.81 5.09
N GLY A 122 -0.01 26.60 4.92
CA GLY A 122 -1.33 26.34 4.33
C GLY A 122 -1.29 26.41 2.80
N LYS A 123 -2.38 25.94 2.18
CA LYS A 123 -2.59 26.04 0.72
C LYS A 123 -4.09 26.03 0.42
N GLY A 124 -4.57 27.12 -0.19
CA GLY A 124 -5.99 27.25 -0.54
C GLY A 124 -6.88 27.21 0.71
N ARG A 125 -7.71 26.16 0.83
CA ARG A 125 -8.63 25.96 1.97
C ARG A 125 -7.99 25.26 3.16
N MET A 126 -6.80 24.66 3.00
CA MET A 126 -6.08 24.06 4.11
C MET A 126 -5.37 25.16 4.91
N PRO A 127 -5.64 25.31 6.22
CA PRO A 127 -4.96 26.29 7.04
C PRO A 127 -3.50 25.89 7.29
N GLY A 128 -2.60 26.87 7.42
CA GLY A 128 -1.23 26.66 7.89
C GLY A 128 -1.13 26.52 9.41
N PHE A 129 -0.23 25.64 9.87
CA PHE A 129 -0.07 25.30 11.29
C PHE A 129 1.20 25.87 11.92
N GLY A 130 2.17 26.36 11.12
CA GLY A 130 3.45 26.86 11.63
C GLY A 130 3.31 28.12 12.47
N GLU A 131 4.21 28.30 13.43
CA GLU A 131 4.20 29.45 14.35
C GLU A 131 4.23 30.79 13.61
N ASN A 132 5.00 30.88 12.52
CA ASN A 132 5.14 32.09 11.72
C ASN A 132 4.20 32.16 10.49
N CYS A 133 3.20 31.27 10.37
CA CYS A 133 2.21 31.40 9.31
C CYS A 133 1.41 32.71 9.46
N THR A 134 1.32 33.45 8.36
CA THR A 134 0.67 34.76 8.24
C THR A 134 0.13 34.95 6.82
N PRO A 135 -0.92 35.77 6.59
CA PRO A 135 -1.83 36.43 7.56
C PRO A 135 -2.65 35.46 8.41
N ARG A 136 -3.22 35.94 9.53
CA ARG A 136 -3.96 35.08 10.49
C ARG A 136 -5.05 34.22 9.84
N GLY A 137 -5.73 34.76 8.82
CA GLY A 137 -6.86 34.11 8.15
C GLY A 137 -6.51 32.90 7.28
N GLN A 138 -5.25 32.73 6.87
CA GLN A 138 -4.80 31.52 6.15
C GLN A 138 -4.26 30.44 7.10
N CYS A 139 -4.21 30.71 8.40
CA CYS A 139 -3.59 29.81 9.38
C CYS A 139 -4.64 29.27 10.34
N THR A 140 -4.32 28.14 10.98
CA THR A 140 -5.22 27.47 11.92
C THR A 140 -5.63 28.40 13.06
N PHE A 141 -6.93 28.46 13.38
CA PHE A 141 -7.41 29.25 14.51
C PHE A 141 -7.04 28.64 15.86
N GLY A 142 -6.72 27.34 15.90
CA GLY A 142 -6.21 26.65 17.08
C GLY A 142 -4.75 26.96 17.40
N ALA A 143 -4.17 26.15 18.29
CA ALA A 143 -2.75 26.21 18.62
C ALA A 143 -1.89 25.94 17.38
N ARG A 144 -0.79 26.68 17.27
CA ARG A 144 0.25 26.42 16.27
C ARG A 144 1.07 25.20 16.67
N LEU A 145 1.70 24.58 15.68
CA LEU A 145 2.63 23.47 15.87
C LEU A 145 4.06 23.99 15.79
N GLN A 146 4.94 23.39 16.58
CA GLN A 146 6.38 23.63 16.51
C GLN A 146 6.95 23.09 15.18
N GLU A 147 8.10 23.60 14.78
CA GLU A 147 8.75 23.18 13.53
C GLU A 147 9.10 21.67 13.54
N GLU A 148 9.55 21.14 14.67
CA GLU A 148 9.85 19.72 14.84
C GLU A 148 8.60 18.85 14.70
N GLU A 149 7.45 19.32 15.21
CA GLU A 149 6.16 18.63 15.05
C GLU A 149 5.71 18.59 13.59
N ILE A 150 5.93 19.69 12.84
CA ILE A 150 5.56 19.75 11.42
C ILE A 150 6.50 18.89 10.57
N LYS A 151 7.80 18.81 10.90
CA LYS A 151 8.75 17.88 10.24
C LYS A 151 8.31 16.43 10.42
N LEU A 152 8.01 16.06 11.67
CA LEU A 152 7.54 14.73 12.02
C LEU A 152 6.19 14.38 11.34
N LEU A 153 5.29 15.36 11.16
CA LEU A 153 4.09 15.19 10.32
C LEU A 153 4.40 14.97 8.85
N ALA A 154 5.35 15.72 8.29
CA ALA A 154 5.71 15.61 6.89
C ALA A 154 6.34 14.25 6.57
N GLU A 155 7.26 13.79 7.41
CA GLU A 155 7.85 12.45 7.36
C GLU A 155 6.76 11.37 7.47
N PHE A 156 5.84 11.50 8.43
CA PHE A 156 4.72 10.56 8.59
C PHE A 156 3.82 10.51 7.35
N VAL A 157 3.42 11.66 6.80
CA VAL A 157 2.56 11.71 5.60
C VAL A 157 3.29 11.12 4.39
N LYS A 158 4.58 11.42 4.21
CA LYS A 158 5.38 10.85 3.12
C LYS A 158 5.47 9.34 3.23
N LEU A 159 5.78 8.82 4.42
CA LEU A 159 5.85 7.39 4.69
C LEU A 159 4.52 6.70 4.40
N GLN A 160 3.40 7.27 4.88
CA GLN A 160 2.07 6.71 4.65
C GLN A 160 1.69 6.75 3.16
N ALA A 161 2.01 7.82 2.45
CA ALA A 161 1.76 7.94 1.02
C ALA A 161 2.53 6.88 0.22
N ASP A 162 3.79 6.61 0.57
CA ASP A 162 4.63 5.58 -0.06
C ASP A 162 4.11 4.18 0.21
N GLN A 163 3.52 3.95 1.39
CA GLN A 163 2.90 2.68 1.77
C GLN A 163 1.46 2.54 1.28
N GLY A 164 0.91 3.57 0.63
CA GLY A 164 -0.46 3.56 0.12
C GLY A 164 -1.53 3.63 1.20
N TRP A 165 -1.24 4.26 2.35
CA TRP A 165 -2.14 4.41 3.49
C TRP A 165 -2.72 3.08 3.98
N PRO A 166 -1.88 2.19 4.57
CA PRO A 166 -2.37 0.93 5.10
C PRO A 166 -3.37 1.18 6.24
N ASN A 167 -4.41 0.34 6.34
CA ASN A 167 -5.30 0.34 7.50
C ASN A 167 -4.46 -0.01 8.73
N LEU A 168 -4.29 0.97 9.62
CA LEU A 168 -3.75 0.73 10.94
C LEU A 168 -4.84 0.04 11.75
N GLU A 169 -4.90 -1.29 11.66
CA GLU A 169 -5.63 -2.11 12.63
C GLU A 169 -4.90 -1.94 13.97
N ILE A 170 -5.27 -0.91 14.72
CA ILE A 170 -4.87 -0.76 16.12
C ILE A 170 -5.55 -1.91 16.84
N SER A 171 -4.81 -2.99 17.05
CA SER A 171 -5.19 -4.11 17.90
C SER A 171 -5.29 -3.59 19.33
N GLY A 172 -6.46 -3.08 19.68
CA GLY A 172 -6.84 -2.78 21.05
C GLY A 172 -7.49 -4.00 21.67
N ASP A 173 -6.72 -4.69 22.52
CA ASP A 173 -7.25 -5.41 23.68
C ASP A 173 -7.23 -4.47 24.90
#